data_AF-A0A507ESE0-F1
#
_entry.id   AF-A0A507ESE0-F1
#
_cell.length_a   1.000
_cell.length_b   1.000
_cell.length_c   1.000
_cell.angle_alpha   90.00
_cell.angle_beta   90.00
_cell.angle_gamma   90.00
#
_symmetry.space_group_name_H-M   'P 1'
#
loop_
_entity.id
_entity.type
_entity.pdbx_description
1 polymer ?
#
loop_
_entity_poly.entity_id
_entity_poly.type
_entity_poly.pdbx_seq_one_letter_code
_entity_poly.pdbx_strand_id
1 'polypeptide(L)'
;MGCTSRAPAAAPVHLTSQSRNILKLKIKRPDGAPSLLTSGQIYQDERSIGITMPIDKLVRVRGHDTVVLVGPSGCGKTRTCYDFARRRWCLYFDCARDLDFQAMIKMLEAIVPISKCTNSQKDFERASDKLFECLIAARMLVLQMWRKENRDSVKWFCSQRSDRTQQLLRDVFIEISHYSWLMMSEMFDKLERQTNCWLIFDESQCLLDTLASDYRPWRCDKHDISRDKLEHPRSFYSFATAFITHRRVKSAWCGTNVGIAYIEAPPFSAGPELPRYYTFTDFNFLTASQIFKLCKLWL
;
A
#
# COMPACT_ATOMS: atom_id res chain seq x y z
N MET A 1 -44.01 -66.23 16.20
CA MET A 1 -43.97 -65.35 15.01
C MET A 1 -44.85 -64.15 15.31
N GLY A 2 -44.25 -63.03 15.72
CA GLY A 2 -44.97 -61.80 16.08
C GLY A 2 -44.26 -60.62 15.40
N CYS A 3 -44.94 -60.04 14.43
CA CYS A 3 -44.44 -58.96 13.59
C CYS A 3 -44.44 -57.65 14.40
N THR A 4 -43.27 -57.07 14.64
CA THR A 4 -43.11 -55.77 15.32
C THR A 4 -43.28 -54.62 14.33
N SER A 5 -44.44 -53.96 14.32
CA SER A 5 -44.61 -52.64 13.70
C SER A 5 -44.25 -51.55 14.72
N ARG A 6 -43.04 -50.98 14.57
CA ARG A 6 -42.64 -49.76 15.29
C ARG A 6 -43.40 -48.57 14.71
N ALA A 7 -44.21 -47.92 15.54
CA ALA A 7 -44.72 -46.58 15.27
C ALA A 7 -43.53 -45.59 15.15
N PRO A 8 -43.53 -44.64 14.20
CA PRO A 8 -42.49 -43.65 14.12
C PRO A 8 -42.62 -42.66 15.29
N ALA A 9 -41.52 -42.52 16.04
CA ALA A 9 -41.38 -41.51 17.08
C ALA A 9 -41.52 -40.12 16.46
N ALA A 10 -42.41 -39.30 17.01
CA ALA A 10 -42.52 -37.89 16.67
C ALA A 10 -41.17 -37.21 16.97
N ALA A 11 -40.58 -36.59 15.94
CA ALA A 11 -39.36 -35.81 16.08
C ALA A 11 -39.61 -34.63 17.04
N PRO A 12 -38.70 -34.36 18.00
CA PRO A 12 -38.84 -33.19 18.83
C PRO A 12 -38.68 -31.93 17.98
N VAL A 13 -39.71 -31.08 18.02
CA VAL A 13 -39.72 -29.72 17.49
C VAL A 13 -38.74 -28.89 18.33
N HIS A 14 -37.45 -28.95 17.99
CA HIS A 14 -36.48 -27.99 18.50
C HIS A 14 -36.38 -26.80 17.55
N LEU A 15 -37.14 -25.77 17.91
CA LEU A 15 -36.74 -24.36 17.91
C LEU A 15 -35.91 -23.93 16.69
N THR A 16 -36.65 -23.53 15.66
CA THR A 16 -36.31 -22.42 14.77
C THR A 16 -36.00 -21.14 15.58
N SER A 17 -34.82 -21.05 16.19
CA SER A 17 -34.28 -19.74 16.59
C SER A 17 -33.35 -19.26 15.50
N GLN A 18 -33.87 -18.37 14.67
CA GLN A 18 -33.10 -17.45 13.85
C GLN A 18 -31.84 -17.03 14.61
N SER A 19 -30.66 -17.36 14.06
CA SER A 19 -29.41 -16.71 14.39
C SER A 19 -29.55 -15.22 14.03
N ARG A 20 -30.16 -14.44 14.93
CA ARG A 20 -30.18 -12.98 14.85
C ARG A 20 -28.73 -12.54 14.78
N ASN A 21 -28.37 -11.80 13.74
CA ASN A 21 -27.09 -11.12 13.67
C ASN A 21 -26.90 -10.30 14.95
N ILE A 22 -26.00 -10.76 15.83
CA ILE A 22 -25.69 -10.11 17.11
C ILE A 22 -25.04 -8.75 16.85
N LEU A 23 -24.42 -8.57 15.69
CA LEU A 23 -23.82 -7.32 15.26
C LEU A 23 -24.86 -6.29 14.80
N LYS A 24 -24.98 -5.20 15.57
CA LYS A 24 -25.73 -3.98 15.20
C LYS A 24 -25.05 -3.19 14.07
N LEU A 25 -23.77 -3.44 13.80
CA LEU A 25 -23.02 -2.82 12.71
C LEU A 25 -23.58 -3.21 11.34
N LYS A 26 -24.19 -2.24 10.65
CA LYS A 26 -24.50 -2.35 9.22
C LYS A 26 -23.22 -2.12 8.42
N ILE A 27 -22.41 -3.16 8.24
CA ILE A 27 -21.22 -3.10 7.38
C ILE A 27 -21.69 -2.94 5.93
N LYS A 28 -21.63 -1.71 5.41
CA LYS A 28 -21.96 -1.42 4.00
C LYS A 28 -20.87 -2.00 3.09
N ARG A 29 -21.30 -2.58 1.97
CA ARG A 29 -20.47 -3.30 1.00
C ARG A 29 -20.14 -2.38 -0.19
N PRO A 30 -18.87 -2.02 -0.43
CA PRO A 30 -18.49 -1.42 -1.70
C PRO A 30 -18.45 -2.47 -2.84
N ASP A 31 -18.20 -3.74 -2.51
CA ASP A 31 -17.70 -4.75 -3.45
C ASP A 31 -17.89 -6.22 -2.99
N GLY A 32 -18.69 -6.48 -1.95
CA GLY A 32 -19.09 -7.84 -1.56
C GLY A 32 -18.28 -8.49 -0.43
N ALA A 33 -17.10 -7.98 -0.08
CA ALA A 33 -16.35 -8.42 1.11
C ALA A 33 -16.61 -7.48 2.31
N PRO A 34 -17.12 -7.98 3.46
CA PRO A 34 -17.29 -7.15 4.65
C PRO A 34 -15.91 -6.72 5.19
N SER A 35 -15.62 -5.42 5.20
CA SER A 35 -14.40 -4.89 5.80
C SER A 35 -14.72 -3.86 6.88
N LEU A 36 -14.29 -4.16 8.10
CA LEU A 36 -14.32 -3.22 9.23
C LEU A 36 -13.42 -1.98 8.95
N LEU A 37 -12.46 -2.11 8.01
CA LEU A 37 -11.52 -1.03 7.68
C LEU A 37 -12.19 0.12 6.93
N THR A 38 -13.27 -0.16 6.17
CA THR A 38 -13.91 0.79 5.26
C THR A 38 -15.18 1.42 5.84
N SER A 39 -15.68 0.91 6.96
CA SER A 39 -16.90 1.41 7.59
C SER A 39 -16.70 2.80 8.20
N GLY A 40 -17.40 3.79 7.66
CA GLY A 40 -17.50 5.11 8.28
C GLY A 40 -18.15 5.08 9.67
N GLN A 41 -19.04 4.12 9.93
CA GLN A 41 -19.68 3.95 11.23
C GLN A 41 -18.65 3.62 12.31
N ILE A 42 -17.73 2.69 12.04
CA ILE A 42 -16.68 2.30 13.01
C ILE A 42 -15.81 3.50 13.36
N TYR A 43 -15.43 4.29 12.35
CA TYR A 43 -14.65 5.51 12.57
C TYR A 43 -15.39 6.55 13.44
N GLN A 44 -16.71 6.69 13.24
CA GLN A 44 -17.55 7.57 14.05
C GLN A 44 -17.73 7.05 15.49
N ASP A 45 -17.95 5.75 15.65
CA ASP A 45 -18.11 5.09 16.93
C ASP A 45 -16.83 5.22 17.77
N GLU A 46 -15.66 4.98 17.17
CA GLU A 46 -14.34 5.18 17.80
C GLU A 46 -14.19 6.61 18.33
N ARG A 47 -14.50 7.62 17.49
CA ARG A 47 -14.46 9.03 17.90
C ARG A 47 -15.45 9.36 19.01
N SER A 48 -16.66 8.79 18.96
CA SER A 48 -17.72 9.05 19.93
C SER A 48 -17.35 8.66 21.37
N ILE A 49 -16.45 7.69 21.51
CA ILE A 49 -15.97 7.23 22.82
C ILE A 49 -14.61 7.83 23.21
N GLY A 50 -14.15 8.85 22.48
CA GLY A 50 -12.94 9.62 22.77
C GLY A 50 -11.65 8.99 22.25
N ILE A 51 -11.70 8.05 21.31
CA ILE A 51 -10.47 7.55 20.67
C ILE A 51 -9.97 8.62 19.69
N THR A 52 -8.76 9.13 19.94
CA THR A 52 -8.04 9.90 18.92
C THR A 52 -7.54 8.93 17.86
N MET A 53 -7.68 9.24 16.57
CA MET A 53 -7.16 8.35 15.52
C MET A 53 -5.73 8.76 15.15
N PRO A 54 -4.82 7.83 14.82
CA PRO A 54 -3.45 8.16 14.40
C PRO A 54 -3.43 9.19 13.25
N ILE A 55 -4.39 9.08 12.33
CA ILE A 55 -4.55 10.04 11.23
C ILE A 55 -4.74 11.49 11.70
N ASP A 56 -5.39 11.72 12.84
CA ASP A 56 -5.67 13.06 13.35
C ASP A 56 -4.39 13.79 13.79
N LYS A 57 -3.38 13.02 14.18
CA LYS A 57 -2.03 13.49 14.48
C LYS A 57 -1.23 13.66 13.17
N LEU A 58 -1.26 12.65 12.31
CA LEU A 58 -0.51 12.64 11.05
C LEU A 58 -0.85 13.82 10.13
N VAL A 59 -2.12 14.19 10.00
CA VAL A 59 -2.51 15.33 9.13
C VAL A 59 -2.05 16.71 9.62
N ARG A 60 -1.63 16.82 10.88
CA ARG A 60 -1.11 18.08 11.44
C ARG A 60 0.34 18.33 11.04
N VAL A 61 1.03 17.28 10.59
CA VAL A 61 2.39 17.34 10.07
C VAL A 61 2.35 18.12 8.74
N ARG A 62 3.04 19.27 8.69
CA ARG A 62 3.17 20.13 7.51
C ARG A 62 4.61 20.14 7.01
N GLY A 63 4.81 20.50 5.74
CA GLY A 63 6.15 20.67 5.16
C GLY A 63 6.88 19.37 4.81
N HIS A 64 6.22 18.22 4.94
CA HIS A 64 6.79 16.92 4.62
C HIS A 64 6.08 16.33 3.40
N ASP A 65 6.87 15.87 2.43
CA ASP A 65 6.39 15.24 1.21
C ASP A 65 6.48 13.71 1.31
N THR A 66 7.26 13.19 2.26
CA THR A 66 7.36 11.75 2.55
C THR A 66 7.00 11.46 4.00
N VAL A 67 6.20 10.41 4.22
CA VAL A 67 5.84 9.89 5.54
C VAL A 67 6.27 8.43 5.63
N VAL A 68 6.89 8.04 6.75
CA VAL A 68 7.24 6.65 7.03
C VAL A 68 6.50 6.19 8.29
N LEU A 69 5.62 5.21 8.16
CA LEU A 69 4.84 4.64 9.24
C LEU A 69 5.60 3.46 9.87
N VAL A 70 6.12 3.67 11.08
CA VAL A 70 6.98 2.70 11.78
C VAL A 70 6.30 2.15 13.02
N GLY A 71 6.06 0.85 13.04
CA GLY A 71 5.50 0.17 14.20
C GLY A 71 5.35 -1.33 13.97
N PRO A 72 5.13 -2.13 15.04
CA PRO A 72 5.02 -3.57 14.95
C PRO A 72 3.80 -4.02 14.14
N SER A 73 3.74 -5.32 13.81
CA SER A 73 2.53 -5.90 13.19
C SER A 73 1.29 -5.61 14.04
N GLY A 74 0.16 -5.35 13.41
CA GLY A 74 -1.11 -5.10 14.10
C GLY A 74 -1.25 -3.72 14.76
N CYS A 75 -0.26 -2.83 14.71
CA CYS A 75 -0.37 -1.49 15.31
C CYS A 75 -1.24 -0.49 14.52
N GLY A 76 -1.86 -0.90 13.40
CA GLY A 76 -2.79 -0.06 12.65
C GLY A 76 -2.17 0.83 11.55
N LYS A 77 -0.98 0.48 11.02
CA LYS A 77 -0.36 1.19 9.87
C LYS A 77 -1.29 1.22 8.66
N THR A 78 -1.71 0.05 8.17
CA THR A 78 -2.63 -0.07 7.03
C THR A 78 -3.94 0.68 7.28
N ARG A 79 -4.54 0.57 8.49
CA ARG A 79 -5.72 1.36 8.87
C ARG A 79 -5.46 2.86 8.78
N THR A 80 -4.28 3.32 9.21
CA THR A 80 -3.89 4.73 9.10
C THR A 80 -3.80 5.16 7.63
N CYS A 81 -3.30 4.32 6.72
CA CYS A 81 -3.34 4.59 5.28
C CYS A 81 -4.77 4.70 4.72
N TYR A 82 -5.68 3.80 5.14
CA TYR A 82 -7.11 3.90 4.80
C TYR A 82 -7.71 5.21 5.31
N ASP A 83 -7.41 5.60 6.55
CA ASP A 83 -7.89 6.84 7.15
C ASP A 83 -7.29 8.08 6.46
N PHE A 84 -6.05 7.98 5.97
CA PHE A 84 -5.41 9.00 5.16
C PHE A 84 -6.12 9.21 3.82
N ALA A 85 -6.52 8.11 3.16
CA ALA A 85 -7.29 8.13 1.92
C ALA A 85 -8.70 8.73 2.07
N ARG A 86 -9.24 8.83 3.29
CA ARG A 86 -10.48 9.60 3.57
C ARG A 86 -10.32 11.10 3.39
N ARG A 87 -9.08 11.61 3.37
CA ARG A 87 -8.79 13.05 3.33
C ARG A 87 -8.00 13.47 2.09
N ARG A 88 -7.40 12.50 1.40
CA ARG A 88 -6.51 12.72 0.25
C ARG A 88 -6.79 11.65 -0.79
N TRP A 89 -6.66 12.02 -2.06
CA TRP A 89 -6.56 11.04 -3.12
C TRP A 89 -5.23 10.31 -3.03
N CYS A 90 -5.28 8.99 -3.08
CA CYS A 90 -4.10 8.14 -2.93
C CYS A 90 -4.06 7.05 -4.01
N LEU A 91 -2.86 6.74 -4.50
CA LEU A 91 -2.58 5.50 -5.23
C LEU A 91 -1.97 4.52 -4.23
N TYR A 92 -2.57 3.36 -4.06
CA TYR A 92 -2.22 2.41 -3.00
C TYR A 92 -1.57 1.17 -3.57
N PHE A 93 -0.27 0.99 -3.35
CA PHE A 93 0.49 -0.17 -3.76
C PHE A 93 0.65 -1.13 -2.59
N ASP A 94 0.05 -2.31 -2.67
CA ASP A 94 0.43 -3.46 -1.86
C ASP A 94 1.64 -4.12 -2.53
N CYS A 95 2.84 -3.78 -2.04
CA CYS A 95 4.11 -4.18 -2.65
C CYS A 95 4.29 -5.71 -2.71
N ALA A 96 3.52 -6.45 -1.92
CA ALA A 96 3.58 -7.91 -1.88
C ALA A 96 2.59 -8.58 -2.83
N ARG A 97 1.48 -7.93 -3.19
CA ARG A 97 0.31 -8.62 -3.79
C ARG A 97 -0.25 -8.01 -5.06
N ASP A 98 -0.01 -6.73 -5.32
CA ASP A 98 -0.66 -6.04 -6.43
C ASP A 98 -0.19 -6.58 -7.80
N LEU A 99 -1.14 -6.85 -8.70
CA LEU A 99 -0.89 -7.58 -9.94
C LEU A 99 -0.03 -6.81 -10.94
N ASP A 100 -0.22 -5.49 -11.03
CA ASP A 100 0.62 -4.59 -11.83
C ASP A 100 2.04 -4.50 -11.27
N PHE A 101 2.18 -4.48 -9.94
CA PHE A 101 3.47 -4.52 -9.26
C PHE A 101 4.21 -5.84 -9.55
N GLN A 102 3.51 -6.97 -9.48
CA GLN A 102 4.06 -8.29 -9.84
C GLN A 102 4.42 -8.38 -11.33
N ALA A 103 3.63 -7.79 -12.23
CA ALA A 103 3.95 -7.74 -13.64
C ALA A 103 5.22 -6.91 -13.90
N MET A 104 5.37 -5.77 -13.23
CA MET A 104 6.57 -4.95 -13.29
C MET A 104 7.81 -5.72 -12.83
N ILE A 105 7.74 -6.42 -11.70
CA ILE A 105 8.84 -7.25 -11.19
C ILE A 105 9.24 -8.30 -12.23
N LYS A 106 8.28 -9.02 -12.82
CA LYS A 106 8.57 -10.02 -13.87
C LYS A 106 9.26 -9.42 -15.10
N MET A 107 8.86 -8.20 -15.50
CA MET A 107 9.52 -7.50 -16.60
C MET A 107 10.96 -7.11 -16.22
N LEU A 108 11.21 -6.73 -14.97
CA LEU A 108 12.56 -6.45 -14.46
C LEU A 108 13.41 -7.71 -14.41
N GLU A 109 12.89 -8.82 -13.88
CA GLU A 109 13.55 -10.13 -13.85
C GLU A 109 14.01 -10.57 -15.25
N ALA A 110 13.18 -10.32 -16.26
CA ALA A 110 13.49 -10.68 -17.65
C ALA A 110 14.63 -9.86 -18.29
N ILE A 111 14.98 -8.71 -17.72
CA ILE A 111 16.03 -7.81 -18.23
C ILE A 111 17.23 -7.69 -17.29
N VAL A 112 17.28 -8.51 -16.23
CA VAL A 112 18.43 -8.56 -15.31
C VAL A 112 19.70 -8.86 -16.12
N PRO A 113 20.77 -8.08 -15.95
CA PRO A 113 21.98 -8.28 -16.73
C PRO A 113 22.69 -9.57 -16.31
N ILE A 114 23.03 -10.42 -17.30
CA ILE A 114 23.78 -11.67 -17.10
C ILE A 114 25.13 -11.41 -16.42
N SER A 115 25.79 -10.31 -16.81
CA SER A 115 27.02 -9.83 -16.17
C SER A 115 26.84 -8.40 -15.69
N LYS A 116 27.14 -8.18 -14.41
CA LYS A 116 27.02 -6.88 -13.77
C LYS A 116 28.28 -6.06 -14.00
N CYS A 117 28.20 -5.12 -14.94
CA CYS A 117 29.17 -4.07 -15.11
C CYS A 117 28.49 -2.72 -14.96
N THR A 118 29.26 -1.63 -14.87
CA THR A 118 28.72 -0.29 -14.66
C THR A 118 27.68 0.10 -15.72
N ASN A 119 27.91 -0.24 -16.99
CA ASN A 119 26.98 0.10 -18.07
C ASN A 119 25.71 -0.76 -18.02
N SER A 120 25.83 -2.07 -17.85
CA SER A 120 24.66 -2.96 -17.78
C SER A 120 23.78 -2.66 -16.57
N GLN A 121 24.38 -2.27 -15.45
CA GLN A 121 23.64 -1.80 -14.27
C GLN A 121 22.94 -0.46 -14.53
N LYS A 122 23.59 0.51 -15.18
CA LYS A 122 22.95 1.76 -15.58
C LYS A 122 21.75 1.54 -16.51
N ASP A 123 21.87 0.61 -17.44
CA ASP A 123 20.77 0.29 -18.37
C ASP A 123 19.61 -0.43 -17.64
N PHE A 124 19.92 -1.32 -16.69
CA PHE A 124 18.92 -1.93 -15.80
C PHE A 124 18.22 -0.90 -14.91
N GLU A 125 18.97 0.03 -14.30
CA GLU A 125 18.43 1.13 -13.50
C GLU A 125 17.52 2.05 -14.33
N ARG A 126 17.92 2.39 -15.57
CA ARG A 126 17.07 3.18 -16.50
C ARG A 126 15.78 2.46 -16.89
N ALA A 127 15.86 1.15 -17.15
CA ALA A 127 14.68 0.36 -17.42
C ALA A 127 13.77 0.27 -16.19
N SER A 128 14.35 0.19 -14.99
CA SER A 128 13.64 0.28 -13.72
C SER A 128 12.89 1.60 -13.57
N ASP A 129 13.54 2.74 -13.88
CA ASP A 129 12.90 4.06 -13.83
C ASP A 129 11.67 4.11 -14.74
N LYS A 130 11.84 3.70 -16.00
CA LYS A 130 10.75 3.65 -16.98
C LYS A 130 9.59 2.78 -16.47
N LEU A 131 9.87 1.56 -16.01
CA LEU A 131 8.82 0.64 -15.57
C LEU A 131 8.11 1.15 -14.31
N PHE A 132 8.82 1.80 -13.39
CA PHE A 132 8.21 2.40 -12.21
C PHE A 132 7.35 3.64 -12.56
N GLU A 133 7.77 4.45 -13.53
CA GLU A 133 6.94 5.51 -14.13
C GLU A 133 5.67 4.96 -14.73
N CYS A 134 5.78 3.90 -15.54
CA CYS A 134 4.63 3.20 -16.12
C CYS A 134 3.68 2.73 -15.02
N LEU A 135 4.19 2.06 -13.98
CA LEU A 135 3.37 1.55 -12.88
C LEU A 135 2.52 2.66 -12.25
N ILE A 136 3.14 3.79 -11.90
CA ILE A 136 2.44 4.91 -11.28
C ILE A 136 1.50 5.59 -12.29
N ALA A 137 1.93 5.80 -13.52
CA ALA A 137 1.15 6.44 -14.58
C ALA A 137 -0.12 5.65 -14.92
N ALA A 138 -0.04 4.31 -14.97
CA ALA A 138 -1.20 3.43 -15.17
C ALA A 138 -2.29 3.73 -14.14
N ARG A 139 -1.91 3.79 -12.86
CA ARG A 139 -2.86 4.08 -11.78
C ARG A 139 -3.37 5.51 -11.81
N MET A 140 -2.54 6.49 -12.18
CA MET A 140 -2.97 7.87 -12.37
C MET A 140 -4.00 8.00 -13.50
N LEU A 141 -3.80 7.32 -14.63
CA LEU A 141 -4.74 7.31 -15.75
C LEU A 141 -6.10 6.74 -15.33
N VAL A 142 -6.10 5.57 -14.69
CA VAL A 142 -7.33 4.93 -14.21
C VAL A 142 -8.02 5.80 -13.15
N LEU A 143 -7.25 6.44 -12.25
CA LEU A 143 -7.80 7.40 -11.28
C LEU A 143 -8.43 8.61 -11.97
N GLN A 144 -7.79 9.18 -12.99
CA GLN A 144 -8.36 10.32 -13.73
C GLN A 144 -9.67 9.95 -14.40
N MET A 145 -9.78 8.76 -14.98
CA MET A 145 -11.04 8.25 -15.53
C MET A 145 -12.08 8.06 -14.45
N TRP A 146 -11.73 7.40 -13.34
CA TRP A 146 -12.62 7.19 -12.19
C TRP A 146 -13.20 8.50 -11.64
N ARG A 147 -12.36 9.53 -11.54
CA ARG A 147 -12.74 10.86 -11.01
C ARG A 147 -13.80 11.59 -11.84
N LYS A 148 -13.95 11.26 -13.13
CA LYS A 148 -14.99 11.86 -13.98
C LYS A 148 -16.39 11.48 -13.50
N GLU A 149 -16.54 10.29 -12.93
CA GLU A 149 -17.83 9.73 -12.51
C GLU A 149 -17.97 9.64 -10.98
N ASN A 150 -16.85 9.64 -10.25
CA ASN A 150 -16.82 9.38 -8.81
C ASN A 150 -15.97 10.41 -8.06
N ARG A 151 -16.52 11.00 -6.99
CA ARG A 151 -15.79 11.97 -6.13
C ARG A 151 -15.32 11.40 -4.79
N ASP A 152 -15.51 10.11 -4.57
CA ASP A 152 -15.22 9.45 -3.30
C ASP A 152 -13.83 8.80 -3.32
N SER A 153 -12.87 9.45 -2.63
CA SER A 153 -11.48 8.99 -2.57
C SER A 153 -11.31 7.68 -1.79
N VAL A 154 -12.21 7.39 -0.85
CA VAL A 154 -12.20 6.15 -0.07
C VAL A 154 -12.67 5.00 -0.93
N LYS A 155 -13.74 5.20 -1.71
CA LYS A 155 -14.18 4.20 -2.68
C LYS A 155 -13.07 3.90 -3.67
N TRP A 156 -12.41 4.92 -4.22
CA TRP A 156 -11.24 4.71 -5.08
C TRP A 156 -10.16 3.86 -4.39
N PHE A 157 -9.79 4.21 -3.15
CA PHE A 157 -8.81 3.46 -2.38
C PHE A 157 -9.17 1.98 -2.23
N CYS A 158 -10.45 1.70 -1.94
CA CYS A 158 -10.95 0.33 -1.84
C CYS A 158 -10.97 -0.37 -3.19
N SER A 159 -11.47 0.30 -4.24
CA SER A 159 -11.60 -0.26 -5.58
C SER A 159 -10.27 -0.71 -6.15
N GLN A 160 -9.17 0.02 -5.86
CA GLN A 160 -7.83 -0.41 -6.25
C GLN A 160 -7.50 -1.83 -5.79
N ARG A 161 -8.08 -2.33 -4.70
CA ARG A 161 -7.81 -3.68 -4.17
C ARG A 161 -8.77 -4.75 -4.70
N SER A 162 -9.77 -4.38 -5.50
CA SER A 162 -10.69 -5.36 -6.08
C SER A 162 -10.01 -6.12 -7.22
N ASP A 163 -10.30 -7.42 -7.35
CA ASP A 163 -9.67 -8.29 -8.36
C ASP A 163 -9.84 -7.72 -9.79
N ARG A 164 -11.03 -7.19 -10.09
CA ARG A 164 -11.33 -6.61 -11.41
C ARG A 164 -10.50 -5.36 -11.68
N THR A 165 -10.37 -4.47 -10.71
CA THR A 165 -9.53 -3.27 -10.87
C THR A 165 -8.05 -3.64 -10.92
N GLN A 166 -7.61 -4.62 -10.13
CA GLN A 166 -6.23 -5.12 -10.18
C GLN A 166 -5.86 -5.68 -11.56
N GLN A 167 -6.76 -6.44 -12.18
CA GLN A 167 -6.58 -6.91 -13.56
C GLN A 167 -6.48 -5.73 -14.55
N LEU A 168 -7.41 -4.77 -14.46
CA LEU A 168 -7.38 -3.57 -15.31
C LEU A 168 -6.08 -2.78 -15.13
N LEU A 169 -5.63 -2.56 -13.89
CA LEU A 169 -4.38 -1.85 -13.60
C LEU A 169 -3.18 -2.58 -14.20
N ARG A 170 -3.13 -3.91 -14.08
CA ARG A 170 -2.08 -4.74 -14.69
C ARG A 170 -2.08 -4.60 -16.21
N ASP A 171 -3.24 -4.71 -16.85
CA ASP A 171 -3.34 -4.70 -18.30
C ASP A 171 -2.98 -3.31 -18.87
N VAL A 172 -3.43 -2.23 -18.20
CA VAL A 172 -3.02 -0.85 -18.54
C VAL A 172 -1.51 -0.67 -18.35
N PHE A 173 -0.95 -1.15 -17.24
CA PHE A 173 0.49 -1.10 -17.00
C PHE A 173 1.29 -1.81 -18.10
N ILE A 174 0.90 -3.04 -18.44
CA ILE A 174 1.56 -3.82 -19.51
C ILE A 174 1.49 -3.05 -20.82
N GLU A 175 0.31 -2.54 -21.19
CA GLU A 175 0.14 -1.81 -22.45
C GLU A 175 1.06 -0.59 -22.50
N ILE A 176 1.04 0.26 -21.47
CA ILE A 176 1.82 1.49 -21.51
C ILE A 176 3.33 1.25 -21.36
N SER A 177 3.75 0.10 -20.82
CA SER A 177 5.15 -0.27 -20.71
C SER A 177 5.86 -0.42 -22.07
N HIS A 178 5.09 -0.65 -23.14
CA HIS A 178 5.61 -0.79 -24.51
C HIS A 178 5.94 0.57 -25.17
N TYR A 179 5.41 1.69 -24.68
CA TYR A 179 5.75 3.01 -25.22
C TYR A 179 7.20 3.40 -24.95
N SER A 180 7.73 4.36 -25.71
CA SER A 180 9.09 4.86 -25.50
C SER A 180 9.22 5.56 -24.15
N TRP A 181 10.42 5.56 -23.58
CA TRP A 181 10.67 6.22 -22.30
C TRP A 181 10.36 7.73 -22.35
N LEU A 182 10.76 8.41 -23.43
CA LEU A 182 10.49 9.85 -23.61
C LEU A 182 8.99 10.16 -23.50
N MET A 183 8.15 9.42 -24.24
CA MET A 183 6.70 9.57 -24.20
C MET A 183 6.14 9.30 -22.80
N MET A 184 6.65 8.25 -22.13
CA MET A 184 6.19 7.89 -20.79
C MET A 184 6.57 8.92 -19.73
N SER A 185 7.78 9.48 -19.79
CA SER A 185 8.21 10.53 -18.86
C SER A 185 7.39 11.82 -19.06
N GLU A 186 7.10 12.21 -20.30
CA GLU A 186 6.24 13.37 -20.58
C GLU A 186 4.81 13.15 -20.07
N MET A 187 4.27 11.94 -20.29
CA MET A 187 2.94 11.59 -19.81
C MET A 187 2.91 11.56 -18.27
N PHE A 188 3.91 10.98 -17.62
CA PHE A 188 4.03 10.94 -16.17
C PHE A 188 4.02 12.36 -15.58
N ASP A 189 4.87 13.25 -16.09
CA ASP A 189 4.96 14.63 -15.60
C ASP A 189 3.64 15.39 -15.78
N LYS A 190 2.90 15.12 -16.87
CA LYS A 190 1.57 15.70 -17.09
C LYS A 190 0.54 15.14 -16.10
N LEU A 191 0.53 13.82 -15.88
CA LEU A 191 -0.39 13.15 -14.97
C LEU A 191 -0.16 13.54 -13.52
N GLU A 192 1.11 13.64 -13.10
CA GLU A 192 1.51 14.01 -11.74
C GLU A 192 0.93 15.39 -11.37
N ARG A 193 1.18 16.40 -12.22
CA ARG A 193 0.68 17.77 -12.05
C ARG A 193 -0.84 17.87 -11.97
N GLN A 194 -1.54 17.01 -12.70
CA GLN A 194 -3.01 17.01 -12.75
C GLN A 194 -3.65 16.22 -11.61
N THR A 195 -2.99 15.16 -11.14
CA THR A 195 -3.63 14.18 -10.26
C THR A 195 -3.50 14.59 -8.78
N ASN A 196 -2.37 15.22 -8.40
CA ASN A 196 -2.07 15.69 -7.04
C ASN A 196 -2.50 14.66 -5.98
N CYS A 197 -1.91 13.47 -6.06
CA CYS A 197 -2.22 12.33 -5.19
C CYS A 197 -1.00 11.94 -4.35
N TRP A 198 -1.26 11.22 -3.27
CA TRP A 198 -0.21 10.56 -2.49
C TRP A 198 -0.02 9.14 -2.99
N LEU A 199 1.22 8.70 -3.08
CA LEU A 199 1.53 7.29 -3.28
C LEU A 199 1.65 6.62 -1.91
N ILE A 200 1.00 5.47 -1.73
CA ILE A 200 1.10 4.69 -0.51
C ILE A 200 1.73 3.35 -0.88
N PHE A 201 2.86 3.02 -0.27
CA PHE A 201 3.54 1.74 -0.43
C PHE A 201 3.35 0.94 0.87
N ASP A 202 2.36 0.04 0.87
CA ASP A 202 2.14 -0.91 1.97
C ASP A 202 2.93 -2.18 1.77
N GLU A 203 3.25 -2.84 2.89
CA GLU A 203 4.18 -3.98 2.95
C GLU A 203 5.52 -3.69 2.22
N SER A 204 5.97 -2.44 2.29
CA SER A 204 7.15 -1.96 1.55
C SER A 204 8.46 -2.64 1.91
N GLN A 205 8.54 -3.33 3.06
CA GLN A 205 9.69 -4.16 3.40
C GLN A 205 9.89 -5.31 2.41
N CYS A 206 8.86 -5.76 1.70
CA CYS A 206 8.99 -6.82 0.68
C CYS A 206 9.95 -6.42 -0.45
N LEU A 207 10.09 -5.12 -0.73
CA LEU A 207 10.98 -4.59 -1.77
C LEU A 207 12.47 -4.76 -1.43
N LEU A 208 12.80 -5.17 -0.21
CA LEU A 208 14.18 -5.46 0.18
C LEU A 208 14.63 -6.82 -0.34
N ASP A 209 13.71 -7.78 -0.35
CA ASP A 209 13.96 -9.15 -0.81
C ASP A 209 13.71 -9.27 -2.33
N THR A 210 12.79 -8.46 -2.87
CA THR A 210 12.55 -8.37 -4.31
C THR A 210 13.79 -7.86 -5.04
N LEU A 211 14.27 -8.63 -6.02
CA LEU A 211 15.45 -8.29 -6.83
C LEU A 211 16.71 -8.01 -5.98
N ALA A 212 16.78 -8.58 -4.77
CA ALA A 212 17.85 -8.29 -3.80
C ALA A 212 19.25 -8.60 -4.34
N SER A 213 19.35 -9.64 -5.17
CA SER A 213 20.59 -10.05 -5.82
C SER A 213 20.85 -9.33 -7.13
N ASP A 214 19.95 -8.49 -7.65
CA ASP A 214 20.01 -7.96 -9.02
C ASP A 214 20.50 -6.53 -9.06
N TYR A 215 20.20 -5.76 -8.00
CA TYR A 215 20.86 -4.50 -7.69
C TYR A 215 22.29 -4.72 -7.13
N ARG A 216 23.09 -3.65 -7.00
CA ARG A 216 24.51 -3.76 -6.66
C ARG A 216 24.73 -4.28 -5.22
N PRO A 217 25.56 -5.33 -5.02
CA PRO A 217 25.79 -5.90 -3.69
C PRO A 217 26.62 -5.00 -2.77
N TRP A 218 26.47 -5.20 -1.46
CA TRP A 218 27.23 -4.51 -0.40
C TRP A 218 28.74 -4.81 -0.40
N ARG A 219 29.15 -5.93 -1.01
CA ARG A 219 30.54 -6.42 -0.95
C ARG A 219 31.31 -6.01 -2.20
N CYS A 220 32.03 -4.90 -2.10
CA CYS A 220 33.49 -4.81 -2.36
C CYS A 220 33.97 -3.46 -2.91
N ASP A 221 33.12 -2.57 -3.41
CA ASP A 221 33.60 -1.30 -3.93
C ASP A 221 33.18 -0.12 -3.06
N LYS A 222 34.16 0.43 -2.32
CA LYS A 222 34.09 1.79 -1.76
C LYS A 222 34.06 2.87 -2.86
N HIS A 223 34.11 2.47 -4.13
CA HIS A 223 34.11 3.36 -5.29
C HIS A 223 32.76 4.03 -5.57
N ASP A 224 31.65 3.56 -4.97
CA ASP A 224 30.31 4.11 -5.18
C ASP A 224 29.83 5.02 -4.02
N ILE A 225 30.73 5.43 -3.12
CA ILE A 225 30.45 6.44 -2.08
C ILE A 225 31.30 7.67 -2.40
N SER A 226 30.68 8.71 -2.97
CA SER A 226 31.33 10.01 -3.14
C SER A 226 30.63 11.06 -2.30
N ARG A 227 31.43 11.86 -1.57
CA ARG A 227 30.93 12.96 -0.72
C ARG A 227 29.82 12.53 0.26
N ASP A 228 30.03 11.40 0.94
CA ASP A 228 29.09 10.78 1.89
C ASP A 228 27.71 10.42 1.31
N LYS A 229 27.62 10.28 -0.02
CA LYS A 229 26.41 9.86 -0.73
C LYS A 229 26.71 8.60 -1.50
N LEU A 230 25.75 7.69 -1.52
CA LEU A 230 25.78 6.59 -2.47
C LEU A 230 25.44 7.11 -3.85
N GLU A 231 26.15 6.62 -4.83
CA GLU A 231 25.91 6.96 -6.23
C GLU A 231 24.84 6.08 -6.89
N HIS A 232 24.57 4.87 -6.36
CA HIS A 232 23.74 3.86 -6.99
C HIS A 232 22.84 3.09 -6.02
N PRO A 233 21.61 2.68 -6.40
CA PRO A 233 20.72 1.88 -5.56
C PRO A 233 21.30 0.48 -5.25
N ARG A 234 21.11 0.03 -4.00
CA ARG A 234 21.61 -1.27 -3.48
C ARG A 234 20.53 -2.35 -3.33
N SER A 235 19.28 -1.97 -3.43
CA SER A 235 18.10 -2.82 -3.37
C SER A 235 16.97 -2.16 -4.15
N PHE A 236 15.96 -2.94 -4.50
CA PHE A 236 14.79 -2.39 -5.17
C PHE A 236 14.06 -1.36 -4.30
N TYR A 237 14.05 -1.56 -2.98
CA TYR A 237 13.58 -0.55 -2.02
C TYR A 237 14.35 0.78 -2.11
N SER A 238 15.69 0.75 -2.11
CA SER A 238 16.51 1.97 -2.22
C SER A 238 16.35 2.66 -3.58
N PHE A 239 16.16 1.87 -4.65
CA PHE A 239 15.84 2.39 -5.98
C PHE A 239 14.49 3.12 -5.96
N ALA A 240 13.42 2.47 -5.50
CA ALA A 240 12.07 3.03 -5.49
C ALA A 240 11.99 4.31 -4.64
N THR A 241 12.64 4.31 -3.47
CA THR A 241 12.68 5.50 -2.60
C THR A 241 13.45 6.65 -3.25
N ALA A 242 14.60 6.39 -3.89
CA ALA A 242 15.35 7.40 -4.64
C ALA A 242 14.53 7.97 -5.81
N PHE A 243 13.88 7.11 -6.59
CA PHE A 243 12.99 7.51 -7.69
C PHE A 243 11.91 8.49 -7.21
N ILE A 244 11.19 8.14 -6.15
CA ILE A 244 10.12 8.98 -5.58
C ILE A 244 10.65 10.32 -5.07
N THR A 245 11.84 10.29 -4.45
CA THR A 245 12.50 11.50 -3.95
C THR A 245 12.91 12.44 -5.08
N HIS A 246 13.55 11.90 -6.12
CA HIS A 246 13.97 12.67 -7.30
C HIS A 246 12.79 13.27 -8.04
N ARG A 247 11.70 12.51 -8.20
CA ARG A 247 10.46 12.98 -8.82
C ARG A 247 9.64 13.90 -7.90
N ARG A 248 10.04 14.08 -6.63
CA ARG A 248 9.35 14.90 -5.62
C ARG A 248 7.87 14.55 -5.43
N VAL A 249 7.55 13.27 -5.59
CA VAL A 249 6.18 12.79 -5.46
C VAL A 249 5.88 12.51 -4.00
N LYS A 250 4.70 12.95 -3.55
CA LYS A 250 4.29 12.73 -2.16
C LYS A 250 4.05 11.25 -1.89
N SER A 251 4.62 10.74 -0.81
CA SER A 251 4.60 9.31 -0.52
C SER A 251 4.42 8.97 0.95
N ALA A 252 3.75 7.86 1.21
CA ALA A 252 3.69 7.20 2.51
C ALA A 252 4.20 5.77 2.39
N TRP A 253 5.10 5.37 3.28
CA TRP A 253 5.72 4.04 3.29
C TRP A 253 5.35 3.33 4.59
N CYS A 254 4.88 2.09 4.50
CA CYS A 254 4.52 1.30 5.67
C CYS A 254 4.91 -0.17 5.53
N GLY A 255 5.14 -0.82 6.68
CA GLY A 255 5.57 -2.21 6.73
C GLY A 255 5.88 -2.73 8.14
N THR A 256 5.75 -4.04 8.36
CA THR A 256 5.82 -4.66 9.71
C THR A 256 7.21 -4.63 10.34
N ASN A 257 8.26 -4.54 9.52
CA ASN A 257 9.65 -4.50 9.96
C ASN A 257 10.36 -3.20 9.59
N VAL A 258 9.66 -2.13 9.23
CA VAL A 258 10.30 -0.83 8.90
C VAL A 258 10.96 -0.18 10.15
N GLY A 259 10.84 -0.80 11.32
CA GLY A 259 11.39 -0.34 12.60
C GLY A 259 12.77 -0.88 12.92
N ILE A 260 13.66 0.04 13.30
CA ILE A 260 14.94 -0.15 14.01
C ILE A 260 16.10 -0.72 13.18
N ALA A 261 15.94 -1.79 12.39
CA ALA A 261 17.01 -2.22 11.46
C ALA A 261 17.07 -1.38 10.16
N TYR A 262 16.06 -0.51 9.96
CA TYR A 262 15.81 0.17 8.68
C TYR A 262 15.82 1.70 8.74
N ILE A 263 15.98 2.27 9.94
CA ILE A 263 16.36 3.68 10.10
C ILE A 263 17.84 3.86 9.68
N GLU A 264 18.62 2.78 9.72
CA GLU A 264 19.99 2.70 9.17
C GLU A 264 20.03 2.08 7.76
N ALA A 265 18.89 1.63 7.22
CA ALA A 265 18.84 1.13 5.85
C ALA A 265 18.78 2.29 4.86
N PRO A 266 19.36 2.14 3.68
CA PRO A 266 20.00 3.26 3.02
C PRO A 266 19.17 4.03 1.96
N PRO A 267 17.88 4.36 2.15
CA PRO A 267 17.39 5.64 1.63
C PRO A 267 17.83 6.79 2.55
N PHE A 268 18.17 6.49 3.80
CA PHE A 268 18.59 7.42 4.85
C PHE A 268 20.11 7.46 5.10
N SER A 269 20.86 6.48 4.59
CA SER A 269 22.33 6.41 4.64
C SER A 269 22.96 6.20 3.27
N ALA A 270 22.16 6.22 2.19
CA ALA A 270 22.65 6.04 0.82
C ALA A 270 21.69 6.52 -0.30
N GLY A 271 20.63 7.24 0.01
CA GLY A 271 19.87 8.01 -0.98
C GLY A 271 20.33 9.46 -0.97
N PRO A 272 19.81 10.32 -1.88
CA PRO A 272 19.85 11.75 -1.66
C PRO A 272 19.22 12.05 -0.30
N GLU A 273 19.81 12.96 0.50
CA GLU A 273 19.16 13.47 1.71
C GLU A 273 17.71 13.83 1.39
N LEU A 274 16.76 13.14 2.05
CA LEU A 274 15.34 13.45 1.99
C LEU A 274 15.12 14.73 2.80
N PRO A 275 14.99 15.93 2.20
CA PRO A 275 14.99 17.16 2.98
C PRO A 275 13.65 17.38 3.73
N ARG A 276 12.67 16.47 3.56
CA ARG A 276 11.26 16.64 3.94
C ARG A 276 10.53 15.32 4.26
N TYR A 277 11.16 14.42 5.02
CA TYR A 277 10.49 13.19 5.48
C TYR A 277 10.07 13.26 6.95
N TYR A 278 8.97 12.58 7.29
CA TYR A 278 8.45 12.48 8.66
C TYR A 278 8.26 11.02 9.06
N THR A 279 8.88 10.62 10.16
CA THR A 279 8.68 9.30 10.77
C THR A 279 7.50 9.35 11.75
N PHE A 280 6.47 8.54 11.51
CA PHE A 280 5.28 8.43 12.35
C PHE A 280 5.30 7.10 13.11
N THR A 281 5.36 7.18 14.44
CA THR A 281 5.34 6.02 15.37
C THR A 281 4.16 6.03 16.34
N ASP A 282 3.36 7.11 16.34
CA ASP A 282 2.32 7.36 17.34
C ASP A 282 0.99 6.67 16.99
N PHE A 283 1.01 5.34 17.06
CA PHE A 283 -0.16 4.50 16.91
C PHE A 283 -0.89 4.32 18.24
N ASN A 284 -2.22 4.47 18.22
CA ASN A 284 -3.02 4.33 19.43
C ASN A 284 -3.44 2.86 19.62
N PHE A 285 -3.20 2.33 20.81
CA PHE A 285 -3.72 1.03 21.24
C PHE A 285 -4.97 1.22 22.09
N LEU A 286 -5.98 0.37 21.87
CA LEU A 286 -7.22 0.44 22.63
C LEU A 286 -7.02 -0.07 24.05
N THR A 287 -7.51 0.69 25.03
CA THR A 287 -7.64 0.24 26.41
C THR A 287 -8.81 -0.74 26.55
N ALA A 288 -8.80 -1.56 27.60
CA ALA A 288 -9.92 -2.47 27.89
C ALA A 288 -11.27 -1.72 27.98
N SER A 289 -11.28 -0.55 28.62
CA SER A 289 -12.47 0.32 28.72
C SER A 289 -12.99 0.76 27.35
N GLN A 290 -12.11 1.15 26.43
CA GLN A 290 -12.49 1.50 25.06
C GLN A 290 -13.05 0.30 24.30
N ILE A 291 -12.44 -0.88 24.44
CA ILE A 291 -12.93 -2.12 23.82
C ILE A 291 -14.37 -2.41 24.27
N PHE A 292 -14.65 -2.39 25.58
CA PHE A 292 -16.00 -2.66 26.09
C PHE A 292 -17.03 -1.61 25.64
N LYS A 293 -16.64 -0.33 25.54
CA LYS A 293 -17.50 0.72 25.00
C LYS A 293 -17.85 0.48 23.53
N LEU A 294 -16.89 0.07 22.70
CA LEU A 294 -17.14 -0.29 21.30
C LEU A 294 -18.03 -1.54 21.20
N CYS A 295 -17.76 -2.57 22.00
CA CYS A 295 -18.60 -3.77 22.06
C CYS A 295 -20.07 -3.43 22.39
N LYS A 296 -20.33 -2.47 23.30
CA LYS A 296 -21.69 -2.02 23.63
C LYS A 296 -22.40 -1.33 22.46
N LEU A 297 -21.65 -0.67 21.57
CA LEU A 297 -22.20 -0.05 20.37
C LEU A 297 -22.49 -1.08 19.27
N TRP A 298 -21.66 -2.13 19.21
CA TRP A 298 -21.67 -3.09 18.10
C TRP A 298 -22.47 -4.36 18.37
N LEU A 299 -22.67 -4.74 19.64
CA LEU A 299 -23.50 -5.87 20.11
C LEU A 299 -24.83 -5.33 20.65
#